data_AF-A0A257Y1H0-F1
#
_entry.id   AF-A0A257Y1H0-F1
#
_cell.length_a   1.000
_cell.length_b   1.000
_cell.length_c   1.000
_cell.angle_alpha   90.00
_cell.angle_beta   90.00
_cell.angle_gamma   90.00
#
_symmetry.space_group_name_H-M   'P 1'
#
loop_
_entity.id
_entity.type
_entity.pdbx_description
1 polymer ?
#
loop_
_entity_poly.entity_id
_entity_poly.type
_entity_poly.pdbx_seq_one_letter_code
_entity_poly.pdbx_strand_id
1 'polypeptide(L)'
;MITLFGGLMAVLVLYAIIGLFRSVPPMLRAVLAAIIPLMAYFGLTIGRWPGLDVIAMHISVFSATALVLYALTEFRRRGGKKMHWAPKLLIAFFIGLAFLNAALLQIATKGLPEPIAEWWLGSQGGAVYSGFSGVVPHGQNAAKAV
;
A
#
# COMPACT_ATOMS: atom_id res chain seq x y z
N MET A 1 10.68 10.10 -2.67
CA MET A 1 9.71 9.18 -2.04
C MET A 1 8.61 10.01 -1.41
N ILE A 2 7.49 10.21 -2.10
CA ILE A 2 6.30 10.80 -1.47
C ILE A 2 5.72 9.66 -0.63
N THR A 3 5.95 9.72 0.68
CA THR A 3 5.68 8.60 1.58
C THR A 3 4.17 8.42 1.75
N LEU A 4 3.66 7.20 1.55
CA LEU A 4 2.27 6.79 1.83
C LEU A 4 1.74 7.35 3.16
N PHE A 5 2.59 7.34 4.19
CA PHE A 5 2.29 7.87 5.51
C PHE A 5 1.93 9.36 5.51
N GLY A 6 2.59 10.17 4.69
CA GLY A 6 2.28 11.61 4.56
C GLY A 6 0.91 11.84 3.93
N GLY A 7 0.57 11.07 2.89
CA GLY A 7 -0.75 11.12 2.28
C GLY A 7 -1.86 10.63 3.20
N LEU A 8 -1.60 9.56 3.98
CA LEU A 8 -2.52 9.07 5.01
C LEU A 8 -2.80 10.13 6.08
N MET A 9 -1.75 10.82 6.55
CA MET A 9 -1.89 11.93 7.49
C MET A 9 -2.70 13.09 6.89
N ALA A 10 -2.48 13.40 5.61
CA ALA A 10 -3.27 14.41 4.92
C ALA A 10 -4.76 14.04 4.88
N VAL A 11 -5.12 12.78 4.59
CA VAL A 11 -6.51 12.29 4.63
C VAL A 11 -7.12 12.48 6.03
N LEU A 12 -6.40 12.09 7.08
CA LEU A 12 -6.87 12.22 8.48
C LEU A 12 -7.11 13.68 8.88
N VAL A 13 -6.12 14.54 8.64
CA VAL A 13 -6.16 15.97 8.95
C VAL A 13 -7.30 16.63 8.18
N LEU A 14 -7.40 16.36 6.88
CA LEU A 14 -8.43 16.95 6.03
C LEU A 14 -9.83 16.50 6.45
N TYR A 15 -10.03 15.23 6.78
CA TYR A 15 -11.31 14.73 7.30
C TYR A 15 -11.71 15.38 8.63
N ALA A 16 -10.73 15.65 9.50
CA ALA A 16 -10.94 16.34 10.77
C ALA A 16 -11.29 17.82 10.55
N ILE A 17 -10.58 18.52 9.67
CA ILE A 17 -10.82 19.93 9.32
C ILE A 17 -12.21 20.11 8.71
N ILE A 18 -12.56 19.31 7.70
CA ILE A 18 -13.90 19.38 7.09
C ILE A 18 -14.96 18.99 8.15
N GLY A 19 -14.57 18.24 9.17
CA GLY A 19 -15.42 17.90 10.31
C GLY A 19 -15.71 18.97 11.33
N LEU A 20 -14.92 20.03 11.34
CA LEU A 20 -15.23 21.21 12.12
C LEU A 20 -16.49 21.91 11.59
N PHE A 21 -16.76 21.78 10.27
CA PHE A 21 -17.95 22.32 9.63
C PHE A 21 -19.13 21.37 9.81
N ARG A 22 -19.98 21.67 10.80
CA ARG A 22 -21.16 20.87 11.17
C ARG A 22 -22.21 20.74 10.06
N SER A 23 -22.16 21.62 9.06
CA SER A 23 -23.06 21.65 7.89
C SER A 23 -22.72 20.63 6.81
N VAL A 24 -21.52 20.03 6.81
CA VAL A 24 -21.08 19.12 5.74
C VAL A 24 -21.51 17.68 6.06
N PRO A 25 -22.27 17.01 5.18
CA PRO A 25 -22.68 15.62 5.40
C PRO A 25 -21.46 14.69 5.51
N PRO A 26 -21.46 13.67 6.40
CA PRO A 26 -20.30 12.82 6.66
C PRO A 26 -19.74 12.11 5.42
N MET A 27 -20.61 11.81 4.44
CA MET A 27 -20.23 11.20 3.17
C MET A 27 -19.40 12.15 2.31
N LEU A 28 -19.82 13.40 2.17
CA LEU A 28 -19.08 14.41 1.40
C LEU A 28 -17.71 14.69 2.03
N ARG A 29 -17.64 14.72 3.36
CA ARG A 29 -16.38 14.84 4.10
C ARG A 29 -15.39 13.73 3.75
N ALA A 30 -15.86 12.49 3.68
CA ALA A 30 -15.03 11.34 3.36
C ALA A 30 -14.56 11.38 1.90
N VAL A 31 -15.46 11.67 0.98
CA VAL A 31 -15.14 11.79 -0.45
C VAL A 31 -14.08 12.86 -0.69
N LEU A 32 -14.25 14.06 -0.11
CA LEU A 32 -13.27 15.14 -0.20
C LEU A 32 -11.92 14.75 0.41
N ALA A 33 -11.95 14.11 1.58
CA ALA A 33 -10.75 13.65 2.27
C ALA A 33 -9.97 12.58 1.48
N ALA A 34 -10.64 11.77 0.63
CA ALA A 34 -9.97 10.82 -0.25
C ALA A 34 -9.45 11.47 -1.53
N ILE A 35 -10.29 12.27 -2.20
CA ILE A 35 -10.00 12.80 -3.54
C ILE A 35 -8.90 13.86 -3.49
N ILE A 36 -8.91 14.78 -2.51
CA ILE A 36 -7.95 15.89 -2.48
C ILE A 36 -6.50 15.39 -2.34
N PRO A 37 -6.16 14.51 -1.38
CA PRO A 37 -4.80 13.96 -1.29
C PRO A 37 -4.42 13.09 -2.49
N LEU A 38 -5.40 12.39 -3.08
CA LEU A 38 -5.17 11.58 -4.27
C LEU A 38 -4.81 12.45 -5.49
N MET A 39 -5.56 13.52 -5.72
CA MET A 39 -5.26 14.49 -6.79
C MET A 39 -3.91 15.18 -6.57
N ALA A 40 -3.59 15.55 -5.34
CA ALA A 40 -2.28 16.09 -5.00
C ALA A 40 -1.15 15.09 -5.29
N TYR A 41 -1.35 13.82 -4.93
CA TYR A 41 -0.41 12.75 -5.25
C TYR A 41 -0.21 12.61 -6.77
N PHE A 42 -1.29 12.52 -7.54
CA PHE A 42 -1.19 12.46 -9.01
C PHE A 42 -0.45 13.66 -9.60
N GLY A 43 -0.77 14.88 -9.14
CA GLY A 43 -0.11 16.11 -9.60
C GLY A 43 1.40 16.09 -9.39
N LEU A 44 1.86 15.62 -8.22
CA LEU A 44 3.28 15.52 -7.90
C LEU A 44 4.01 14.40 -8.66
N THR A 45 3.25 13.43 -9.19
CA THR A 45 3.78 12.17 -9.72
C THR A 45 3.78 12.11 -11.25
N ILE A 46 3.07 13.03 -11.93
CA ILE A 46 3.00 13.13 -13.40
C ILE A 46 4.39 13.13 -14.08
N GLY A 47 5.41 13.72 -13.45
CA GLY A 47 6.77 13.78 -13.99
C GLY A 47 7.70 12.63 -13.59
N ARG A 48 7.30 11.77 -12.65
CA ARG A 48 8.12 10.67 -12.10
C ARG A 48 7.24 9.46 -11.86
N TRP A 49 6.98 8.70 -12.93
CA TRP A 49 6.05 7.57 -12.91
C TRP A 49 6.59 6.44 -12.01
N PRO A 50 5.97 6.13 -10.88
CA PRO A 50 6.48 5.19 -9.88
C PRO A 50 6.03 3.74 -10.16
N GLY A 51 5.37 3.52 -11.30
CA GLY A 51 4.73 2.25 -11.65
C GLY A 51 3.25 2.21 -11.24
N LEU A 52 2.48 1.41 -11.98
CA LEU A 52 1.04 1.29 -11.82
C LEU A 52 0.63 0.72 -10.46
N ASP A 53 1.40 -0.22 -9.93
CA ASP A 53 1.13 -0.86 -8.64
C ASP A 53 1.23 0.12 -7.46
N VAL A 54 2.22 1.02 -7.49
CA VAL A 54 2.36 2.07 -6.47
C VAL A 54 1.17 3.01 -6.49
N ILE A 55 0.67 3.37 -7.68
CA ILE A 55 -0.53 4.21 -7.82
C ILE A 55 -1.76 3.48 -7.28
N ALA A 56 -1.94 2.19 -7.61
CA ALA A 56 -3.05 1.37 -7.12
C ALA A 56 -3.08 1.32 -5.59
N MET A 57 -1.91 1.18 -4.94
CA MET A 57 -1.80 1.22 -3.49
C MET A 57 -2.28 2.56 -2.90
N HIS A 58 -1.89 3.71 -3.48
CA HIS A 58 -2.33 5.02 -2.99
C HIS A 58 -3.84 5.22 -3.13
N ILE A 59 -4.41 4.83 -4.28
CA ILE A 59 -5.87 4.87 -4.51
C ILE A 59 -6.59 4.04 -3.45
N SER A 60 -6.15 2.79 -3.25
CA SER A 60 -6.76 1.86 -2.31
C SER A 60 -6.67 2.36 -0.86
N VAL A 61 -5.48 2.76 -0.41
CA VAL A 61 -5.23 3.19 0.98
C VAL A 61 -6.00 4.47 1.32
N PHE A 62 -5.97 5.50 0.46
CA PHE A 62 -6.65 6.77 0.74
C PHE A 62 -8.17 6.58 0.75
N SER A 63 -8.71 5.82 -0.20
CA SER A 63 -10.13 5.52 -0.29
C SER A 63 -10.63 4.69 0.89
N ALA A 64 -9.90 3.62 1.25
CA ALA A 64 -10.24 2.77 2.39
C ALA A 64 -10.20 3.57 3.71
N THR A 65 -9.20 4.42 3.91
CA THR A 65 -9.08 5.26 5.11
C THR A 65 -10.26 6.21 5.24
N ALA A 66 -10.64 6.89 4.15
CA ALA A 66 -11.81 7.77 4.13
C ALA A 66 -13.12 7.02 4.41
N LEU A 67 -13.29 5.81 3.85
CA LEU A 67 -14.45 4.96 4.10
C LEU A 67 -14.52 4.51 5.56
N VAL A 68 -13.40 4.13 6.17
CA VAL A 68 -13.34 3.78 7.60
C VAL A 68 -13.71 5.00 8.46
N LEU A 69 -13.17 6.18 8.16
CA LEU A 69 -13.51 7.43 8.86
C LEU A 69 -15.01 7.76 8.75
N TYR A 70 -15.60 7.59 7.56
CA TYR A 70 -17.04 7.71 7.36
C TYR A 70 -17.82 6.71 8.22
N ALA A 71 -17.47 5.43 8.14
CA ALA A 71 -18.13 4.36 8.86
C ALA A 71 -18.07 4.60 10.38
N LEU A 72 -16.92 5.01 10.92
CA LEU A 72 -16.74 5.33 12.34
C LEU A 72 -17.59 6.54 12.77
N THR A 73 -17.73 7.54 11.90
CA THR A 73 -18.54 8.74 12.18
C THR A 73 -20.03 8.39 12.16
N GLU A 74 -20.45 7.55 11.22
CA GLU A 74 -21.83 7.09 11.10
C GLU A 74 -22.21 6.13 12.23
N PHE A 75 -21.30 5.23 12.63
CA PHE A 75 -21.49 4.31 13.76
C PHE A 75 -21.63 5.06 15.09
N ARG A 76 -20.85 6.13 15.28
CA ARG A 76 -21.01 7.05 16.42
C ARG A 76 -22.35 7.80 16.38
N ARG A 77 -22.78 8.28 15.21
CA ARG A 77 -24.09 8.94 15.05
C ARG A 77 -25.28 8.02 15.35
N ARG A 78 -25.19 6.75 14.96
CA ARG A 78 -26.29 5.77 15.11
C ARG A 78 -26.40 5.12 16.48
N GLY A 79 -25.65 5.60 17.49
CA GLY A 79 -25.87 5.22 18.89
C GLY A 79 -25.65 3.73 19.18
N GLY A 80 -24.51 3.17 18.76
CA GLY A 80 -23.99 1.92 19.35
C GLY A 80 -24.78 0.64 19.09
N LYS A 81 -25.60 0.58 18.04
CA LYS A 81 -26.24 -0.68 17.64
C LYS A 81 -25.17 -1.69 17.22
N LYS A 82 -25.07 -2.82 17.94
CA LYS A 82 -24.04 -3.85 17.74
C LYS A 82 -23.95 -4.25 16.27
N MET A 83 -22.75 -4.13 15.68
CA MET A 83 -22.51 -4.49 14.27
C MET A 83 -22.78 -5.98 14.06
N HIS A 84 -23.57 -6.31 13.03
CA HIS A 84 -23.87 -7.69 12.65
C HIS A 84 -22.57 -8.49 12.39
N TRP A 85 -22.60 -9.79 12.63
CA TRP A 85 -21.42 -10.67 12.51
C TRP A 85 -20.92 -10.79 11.05
N ALA A 86 -21.82 -10.72 10.07
CA ALA A 86 -21.48 -10.84 8.66
C ALA A 86 -20.52 -9.73 8.16
N PRO A 87 -20.77 -8.43 8.44
CA PRO A 87 -19.79 -7.37 8.16
C PRO A 87 -18.42 -7.59 8.81
N LYS A 88 -18.38 -8.13 10.04
CA LYS A 88 -17.11 -8.40 10.74
C LYS A 88 -16.28 -9.48 10.05
N LEU A 89 -16.94 -10.56 9.60
CA LEU A 89 -16.29 -11.64 8.86
C LEU A 89 -15.69 -11.13 7.54
N LEU A 90 -16.45 -10.30 6.82
CA LEU A 90 -16.01 -9.70 5.57
C LEU A 90 -14.79 -8.80 5.78
N ILE A 91 -14.81 -7.94 6.81
CA ILE A 91 -13.65 -7.10 7.17
C ILE A 91 -12.42 -7.96 7.48
N ALA A 92 -12.57 -9.02 8.28
CA ALA A 92 -11.46 -9.91 8.61
C ALA A 92 -10.87 -10.59 7.35
N PHE A 93 -11.73 -11.02 6.43
CA PHE A 93 -11.31 -11.59 5.14
C PHE A 93 -10.50 -10.59 4.30
N PHE A 94 -10.98 -9.35 4.17
CA PHE A 94 -10.26 -8.31 3.43
C PHE A 94 -8.93 -7.92 4.08
N ILE A 95 -8.84 -7.89 5.41
CA ILE A 95 -7.57 -7.70 6.13
C ILE A 95 -6.59 -8.83 5.77
N GLY A 96 -7.05 -10.08 5.75
CA GLY A 96 -6.24 -11.22 5.33
C GLY A 96 -5.73 -11.10 3.88
N LEU A 97 -6.61 -10.72 2.95
CA LEU A 97 -6.24 -10.47 1.56
C LEU A 97 -5.21 -9.34 1.40
N ALA A 98 -5.39 -8.24 2.12
CA ALA A 98 -4.46 -7.12 2.08
C ALA A 98 -3.08 -7.52 2.61
N PHE A 99 -3.03 -8.28 3.71
CA PHE A 99 -1.79 -8.80 4.26
C PHE A 99 -1.09 -9.76 3.27
N LEU A 100 -1.84 -10.68 2.66
CA LEU A 100 -1.31 -11.61 1.66
C LEU A 100 -0.72 -10.87 0.46
N ASN A 101 -1.43 -9.87 -0.07
CA ASN A 101 -0.93 -9.05 -1.17
C ASN A 101 0.32 -8.26 -0.78
N ALA A 102 0.36 -7.66 0.41
CA ALA A 102 1.54 -6.95 0.90
C ALA A 102 2.75 -7.89 1.04
N ALA A 103 2.55 -9.11 1.53
CA ALA A 103 3.58 -10.13 1.61
C ALA A 103 4.09 -10.53 0.22
N LEU A 104 3.20 -10.81 -0.73
CA LEU A 104 3.58 -11.14 -2.11
C LEU A 104 4.35 -9.99 -2.78
N LEU A 105 3.90 -8.75 -2.60
CA LEU A 105 4.58 -7.57 -3.11
C LEU A 105 5.98 -7.39 -2.51
N GLN A 106 6.11 -7.58 -1.20
CA GLN A 106 7.40 -7.54 -0.50
C GLN A 106 8.33 -8.62 -1.04
N ILE A 107 7.83 -9.84 -1.27
CA ILE A 107 8.62 -10.93 -1.87
C ILE A 107 9.04 -10.58 -3.31
N ALA A 108 8.14 -10.00 -4.11
CA ALA A 108 8.43 -9.61 -5.48
C ALA A 108 9.45 -8.47 -5.57
N THR A 109 9.44 -7.54 -4.62
CA THR A 109 10.32 -6.34 -4.65
C THR A 109 11.65 -6.55 -3.93
N LYS A 110 11.70 -7.35 -2.87
CA LYS A 110 12.89 -7.52 -2.02
C LYS A 110 13.36 -8.97 -1.91
N GLY A 111 12.70 -9.92 -2.57
CA GLY A 111 12.98 -11.34 -2.41
C GLY A 111 12.32 -11.95 -1.18
N LEU A 112 12.45 -13.27 -1.01
CA LEU A 112 11.91 -13.95 0.17
C LEU A 112 12.61 -13.47 1.45
N PRO A 113 11.85 -13.21 2.54
CA PRO A 113 12.44 -12.97 3.86
C PRO A 113 13.29 -14.16 4.30
N GLU A 114 14.48 -13.90 4.87
CA GLU A 114 15.46 -14.93 5.28
C GLU A 114 14.82 -16.09 6.07
N PRO A 115 13.99 -15.90 7.10
CA PRO A 115 13.44 -17.02 7.87
C PRO A 115 12.53 -17.94 7.05
N ILE A 116 11.81 -17.38 6.06
CA ILE A 116 10.92 -18.13 5.18
C ILE A 116 11.74 -18.80 4.08
N ALA A 117 12.77 -18.12 3.59
CA ALA A 117 13.72 -18.70 2.64
C ALA A 117 14.47 -19.90 3.24
N GLU A 118 14.95 -19.79 4.47
CA GLU A 118 15.64 -20.89 5.16
C GLU A 118 14.71 -22.08 5.42
N TRP A 119 13.48 -21.83 5.86
CA TRP A 119 12.49 -22.89 6.10
C TRP A 119 12.01 -23.57 4.81
N TRP A 120 11.78 -22.80 3.74
CA TRP A 120 11.23 -23.30 2.49
C TRP A 120 12.28 -23.83 1.50
N LEU A 121 13.42 -23.15 1.37
CA LEU A 121 14.51 -23.52 0.46
C LEU A 121 15.59 -24.35 1.17
N GLY A 122 15.54 -24.51 2.49
CA GLY A 122 16.53 -25.29 3.26
C GLY A 122 17.95 -24.71 3.26
N SER A 123 18.12 -23.46 2.84
CA SER A 123 19.44 -22.83 2.66
C SER A 123 19.96 -22.28 3.99
N GLN A 124 21.05 -22.83 4.53
CA GLN A 124 21.73 -22.32 5.74
C GLN A 124 22.67 -21.15 5.40
N GLY A 125 22.13 -20.01 4.96
CA GLY A 125 22.92 -18.78 4.78
C GLY A 125 24.03 -18.86 3.71
N GLY A 126 23.98 -19.85 2.80
CA GLY A 126 24.92 -19.93 1.68
C GLY A 126 24.52 -18.93 0.60
N ALA A 127 25.45 -18.06 0.18
CA ALA A 127 25.25 -17.11 -0.90
C ALA A 127 24.72 -17.84 -2.15
N VAL A 128 23.43 -17.64 -2.47
CA VAL A 128 22.83 -18.20 -3.68
C VAL A 128 23.34 -17.37 -4.86
N TYR A 129 24.43 -17.84 -5.46
CA TYR A 129 24.97 -17.28 -6.69
C TYR A 129 23.96 -17.50 -7.83
N SER A 130 23.15 -16.49 -8.13
CA SER A 130 22.42 -16.40 -9.40
C SER A 130 23.38 -15.94 -10.51
N GLY A 131 24.47 -16.67 -10.71
CA GLY A 131 25.31 -16.51 -11.88
C GLY A 131 24.55 -17.07 -13.08
N PHE A 132 23.81 -16.22 -13.79
CA PHE A 132 23.34 -16.57 -15.12
C PHE A 132 24.57 -16.99 -15.94
N SER A 133 24.60 -18.25 -16.39
CA SER A 133 25.59 -18.77 -17.33
C SER A 133 25.43 -18.05 -18.67
N GLY A 134 25.90 -16.81 -18.75
CA GLY A 134 25.67 -15.97 -19.92
C GLY A 134 26.15 -14.52 -19.84
N VAL A 135 26.74 -14.05 -18.74
CA VAL A 135 27.41 -12.73 -18.72
C VAL A 135 28.90 -12.89 -19.00
N VAL A 136 29.24 -12.83 -20.29
CA VAL A 136 30.62 -12.52 -20.72
C VAL A 136 31.00 -11.18 -20.10
N PRO A 137 32.10 -11.09 -19.32
CA PRO A 137 32.54 -9.81 -18.78
C PRO A 137 32.85 -8.89 -19.96
N HIS A 138 32.14 -7.76 -20.05
CA HIS A 138 32.54 -6.67 -20.93
C HIS A 138 33.73 -5.95 -20.27
N GLY A 139 34.87 -6.63 -20.29
CA GLY A 139 36.18 -6.10 -19.95
C GLY A 139 37.11 -6.31 -21.14
N GLN A 140 37.98 -5.34 -21.41
CA GLN A 140 38.86 -5.26 -22.59
C GLN A 140 39.89 -6.40 -22.73
N ASN A 141 39.74 -7.50 -21.99
CA ASN A 141 40.56 -8.70 -22.07
C ASN A 141 39.96 -9.80 -22.96
N ALA A 142 38.76 -9.61 -23.53
CA ALA A 142 38.16 -10.58 -24.45
C ALA A 142 38.83 -10.64 -25.85
N ALA A 143 39.82 -9.78 -26.13
CA ALA A 143 40.52 -9.73 -27.43
C ALA A 143 41.98 -10.25 -27.38
N LYS A 144 42.37 -10.98 -26.34
CA LYS A 144 43.68 -11.66 -26.28
C LYS A 144 43.55 -13.09 -25.76
N ALA A 145 42.91 -13.91 -26.56
CA ALA A 145 43.25 -15.33 -26.63
C ALA A 145 43.31 -15.68 -28.11
N VAL A 146 44.46 -16.20 -28.51
CA VAL A 146 44.85 -16.59 -29.86
C VAL A 146 43.86 -17.59 -30.45
#